data_AF-A0AAV0LK18-F1
#
_entry.id   AF-A0AAV0LK18-F1
#
_cell.length_a   1.000
_cell.length_b   1.000
_cell.length_c   1.000
_cell.angle_alpha   90.00
_cell.angle_beta   90.00
_cell.angle_gamma   90.00
#
_symmetry.space_group_name_H-M   'P 1'
#
loop_
_entity.id
_entity.type
_entity.pdbx_description
1 polymer ?
#
loop_
_entity_poly.entity_id
_entity_poly.type
_entity_poly.pdbx_seq_one_letter_code
_entity_poly.pdbx_strand_id
1 'polypeptide(L)'
;MQLAGVVAVEVTGGPTIDFVPGRKDSKVSPKEGRLPDAKQGSPHLKDVFYRMGLSDKEIVALSGGHTLGRAHPERSGFDGPWTKEPLKFDNSYFVELLKGETEGLLKLPTDNALLDDPAFRPFVELYAKDEDAFFKDYAAAHKRLSELGFTPASSASKATAKDGTVLAQSAVGVVVAAAVVILSYLYEVRKRA
;
A
#
# COMPACT_ATOMS: atom_id res chain seq x y z
N MET A 1 -5.96 14.44 -5.20
CA MET A 1 -6.27 13.69 -3.96
C MET A 1 -5.29 12.56 -3.64
N GLN A 2 -4.81 11.77 -4.61
CA GLN A 2 -4.01 10.56 -4.31
C GLN A 2 -2.69 10.80 -3.54
N LEU A 3 -1.95 11.88 -3.82
CA LEU A 3 -0.72 12.21 -3.09
C LEU A 3 -0.98 12.41 -1.58
N ALA A 4 -2.13 12.99 -1.20
CA ALA A 4 -2.46 13.19 0.20
C ALA A 4 -2.67 11.86 0.94
N GLY A 5 -3.27 10.85 0.28
CA GLY A 5 -3.42 9.51 0.84
C GLY A 5 -2.08 8.81 1.06
N VAL A 6 -1.15 8.94 0.09
CA VAL A 6 0.23 8.44 0.22
C VAL A 6 0.95 9.09 1.41
N VAL A 7 0.93 10.42 1.48
CA VAL A 7 1.59 11.16 2.57
C VAL A 7 0.95 10.85 3.93
N ALA A 8 -0.37 10.64 4.00
CA ALA A 8 -1.03 10.27 5.25
C ALA A 8 -0.53 8.92 5.80
N VAL A 9 -0.29 7.92 4.94
CA VAL A 9 0.29 6.64 5.35
C VAL A 9 1.73 6.83 5.82
N GLU A 10 2.54 7.57 5.05
CA GLU A 10 3.96 7.76 5.36
C GLU A 10 4.18 8.55 6.65
N VAL A 11 3.45 9.66 6.86
CA VAL A 11 3.62 10.51 8.05
C VAL A 11 3.17 9.84 9.35
N THR A 12 2.36 8.78 9.25
CA THR A 12 1.89 8.00 10.41
C THR A 12 2.78 6.78 10.68
N GLY A 13 3.91 6.63 9.99
CA GLY A 13 4.89 5.56 10.18
C GLY A 13 4.70 4.34 9.28
N GLY A 14 3.77 4.42 8.32
CA GLY A 14 3.51 3.34 7.37
C GLY A 14 4.53 3.26 6.23
N PRO A 15 4.33 2.32 5.29
CA PRO A 15 5.26 2.12 4.18
C PRO A 15 5.24 3.29 3.20
N THR A 16 6.37 3.56 2.56
CA THR A 16 6.44 4.47 1.40
C THR A 16 5.70 3.85 0.21
N ILE A 17 4.80 4.63 -0.40
CA ILE A 17 4.01 4.21 -1.57
C ILE A 17 4.42 5.05 -2.78
N ASP A 18 4.92 4.40 -3.83
CA ASP A 18 5.31 5.08 -5.06
C ASP A 18 4.14 5.84 -5.69
N PHE A 19 4.24 7.16 -5.75
CA PHE A 19 3.24 8.02 -6.37
C PHE A 19 3.60 8.36 -7.82
N VAL A 20 2.64 8.15 -8.75
CA VAL A 20 2.76 8.57 -10.15
C VAL A 20 1.79 9.73 -10.42
N PRO A 21 2.28 10.92 -10.84
CA PRO A 21 1.43 12.04 -11.24
C PRO A 21 0.84 11.83 -12.64
N GLY A 22 -0.14 12.66 -13.02
CA GLY A 22 -0.68 12.68 -14.38
C GLY A 22 -2.13 12.21 -14.53
N ARG A 23 -2.81 11.84 -13.43
CA ARG A 23 -4.27 11.69 -13.44
C ARG A 23 -4.91 13.00 -13.87
N LYS A 24 -5.92 12.93 -14.74
CA LYS A 24 -6.69 14.07 -15.22
C LYS A 24 -8.05 14.08 -14.51
N ASP A 25 -8.51 15.27 -14.14
CA ASP A 25 -9.81 15.41 -13.51
C ASP A 25 -10.93 15.04 -14.49
N SER A 26 -11.87 14.23 -14.00
CA SER A 26 -13.10 13.90 -14.73
C SER A 26 -14.15 14.98 -14.45
N LYS A 27 -14.94 15.33 -15.47
CA LYS A 27 -16.13 16.18 -15.31
C LYS A 27 -17.36 15.42 -14.83
N VAL A 28 -17.29 14.08 -14.81
CA VAL A 28 -18.41 13.20 -14.49
C VAL A 28 -18.05 12.34 -13.30
N SER A 29 -18.90 12.39 -12.28
CA SER A 29 -18.83 11.50 -11.12
C SER A 29 -19.45 10.14 -11.43
N PRO A 30 -18.90 9.03 -10.89
CA PRO A 30 -19.55 7.73 -10.99
C PRO A 30 -20.89 7.72 -10.21
N LYS A 31 -21.79 6.81 -10.59
CA LYS A 31 -23.02 6.57 -9.81
C LYS A 31 -22.67 6.07 -8.39
N GLU A 32 -23.48 6.48 -7.42
CA GLU A 32 -23.40 6.02 -6.03
C GLU A 32 -23.61 4.50 -5.89
N GLY A 33 -23.25 3.93 -4.73
CA GLY A 33 -23.48 2.52 -4.40
C GLY A 33 -22.38 1.57 -4.85
N ARG A 34 -21.18 2.11 -5.19
CA ARG A 34 -20.04 1.30 -5.64
C ARG A 34 -19.04 0.97 -4.54
N LEU A 35 -19.09 1.66 -3.40
CA LEU A 35 -18.22 1.42 -2.25
C LEU A 35 -18.73 0.24 -1.41
N PRO A 36 -17.85 -0.46 -0.67
CA PRO A 36 -18.26 -1.56 0.18
C PRO A 36 -19.20 -1.08 1.30
N ASP A 37 -20.08 -1.97 1.74
CA ASP A 37 -21.01 -1.73 2.85
C ASP A 37 -20.46 -2.49 4.06
N ALA A 38 -20.17 -1.74 5.13
CA ALA A 38 -19.58 -2.26 6.36
C ALA A 38 -20.43 -3.34 7.05
N LYS A 39 -21.73 -3.45 6.73
CA LYS A 39 -22.65 -4.42 7.32
C LYS A 39 -22.66 -5.78 6.61
N GLN A 40 -21.98 -5.89 5.47
CA GLN A 40 -21.96 -7.10 4.64
C GLN A 40 -20.76 -8.01 4.99
N GLY A 41 -20.72 -9.20 4.37
CA GLY A 41 -19.66 -10.20 4.57
C GLY A 41 -18.68 -10.34 3.40
N SER A 42 -17.89 -11.42 3.42
CA SER A 42 -16.83 -11.67 2.44
C SER A 42 -17.29 -11.76 0.98
N PRO A 43 -18.49 -12.30 0.63
CA PRO A 43 -18.95 -12.29 -0.76
C PRO A 43 -19.08 -10.87 -1.31
N HIS A 44 -19.58 -9.93 -0.51
CA HIS A 44 -19.70 -8.53 -0.90
C HIS A 44 -18.34 -7.85 -1.08
N LEU A 45 -17.39 -8.12 -0.18
CA LEU A 45 -16.02 -7.64 -0.34
C LEU A 45 -15.42 -8.14 -1.65
N LYS A 46 -15.53 -9.44 -1.94
CA LYS A 46 -15.06 -10.02 -3.21
C LYS A 46 -15.75 -9.36 -4.41
N ASP A 47 -17.07 -9.23 -4.42
CA ASP A 47 -17.80 -8.59 -5.53
C ASP A 47 -17.35 -7.15 -5.81
N VAL A 48 -17.14 -6.36 -4.75
CA VAL A 48 -16.72 -4.96 -4.87
C VAL A 48 -15.28 -4.84 -5.35
N PHE A 49 -14.35 -5.55 -4.72
CA PHE A 49 -12.92 -5.41 -4.98
C PHE A 49 -12.46 -6.20 -6.22
N TYR A 50 -13.12 -7.31 -6.56
CA TYR A 50 -12.87 -8.04 -7.81
C TYR A 50 -13.29 -7.23 -9.03
N ARG A 51 -14.38 -6.44 -8.94
CA ARG A 51 -14.73 -5.46 -9.97
C ARG A 51 -13.65 -4.38 -10.14
N MET A 52 -12.86 -4.11 -9.10
CA MET A 52 -11.68 -3.24 -9.17
C MET A 52 -10.41 -3.98 -9.66
N GLY A 53 -10.49 -5.29 -9.90
CA GLY A 53 -9.38 -6.13 -10.32
C GLY A 53 -8.40 -6.47 -9.19
N LEU A 54 -8.78 -6.27 -7.92
CA LEU A 54 -7.94 -6.53 -6.75
C LEU A 54 -8.17 -7.98 -6.27
N SER A 55 -7.09 -8.64 -5.85
CA SER A 55 -7.07 -10.03 -5.36
C SER A 55 -7.44 -10.12 -3.88
N ASP A 56 -7.70 -11.34 -3.39
CA ASP A 56 -7.96 -11.62 -1.97
C ASP A 56 -6.89 -11.04 -1.04
N LYS A 57 -5.62 -11.19 -1.42
CA LYS A 57 -4.48 -10.65 -0.66
C LYS A 57 -4.52 -9.13 -0.56
N GLU A 58 -4.88 -8.46 -1.66
CA GLU A 58 -4.97 -7.00 -1.72
C GLU A 58 -6.19 -6.49 -0.95
N ILE A 59 -7.29 -7.23 -0.92
CA ILE A 59 -8.45 -6.91 -0.07
C ILE A 59 -8.03 -6.89 1.39
N VAL A 60 -7.42 -7.99 1.87
CA VAL A 60 -7.01 -8.09 3.28
C VAL A 60 -5.95 -7.05 3.63
N ALA A 61 -4.97 -6.81 2.75
CA ALA A 61 -3.98 -5.77 2.98
C ALA A 61 -4.64 -4.40 3.11
N LEU A 62 -5.50 -4.00 2.17
CA LEU A 62 -6.18 -2.70 2.18
C LEU A 62 -7.10 -2.51 3.40
N SER A 63 -7.75 -3.58 3.89
CA SER A 63 -8.52 -3.54 5.14
C SER A 63 -7.66 -3.12 6.33
N GLY A 64 -6.36 -3.44 6.31
CA GLY A 64 -5.38 -2.96 7.30
C GLY A 64 -5.28 -1.43 7.38
N GLY A 65 -5.81 -0.69 6.42
CA GLY A 65 -5.93 0.78 6.50
C GLY A 65 -6.76 1.26 7.69
N HIS A 66 -7.66 0.42 8.23
CA HIS A 66 -8.39 0.68 9.47
C HIS A 66 -7.48 0.73 10.71
N THR A 67 -6.19 0.37 10.60
CA THR A 67 -5.22 0.63 11.67
C THR A 67 -5.17 2.12 12.07
N LEU A 68 -5.53 3.01 11.13
CA LEU A 68 -5.70 4.44 11.36
C LEU A 68 -7.17 4.85 11.55
N GLY A 69 -7.36 5.81 12.44
CA GLY A 69 -8.61 6.54 12.61
C GLY A 69 -9.67 5.81 13.44
N ARG A 70 -10.92 6.20 13.23
CA ARG A 70 -12.10 5.69 13.94
C ARG A 70 -13.37 5.87 13.12
N ALA A 71 -14.38 5.05 13.41
CA ALA A 71 -15.73 5.32 12.97
C ALA A 71 -16.37 6.43 13.81
N HIS A 72 -17.37 7.07 13.20
CA HIS A 72 -18.17 8.11 13.85
C HIS A 72 -19.66 7.84 13.57
N PRO A 73 -20.51 7.88 14.60
CA PRO A 73 -21.90 7.46 14.49
C PRO A 73 -22.71 8.35 13.54
N GLU A 74 -22.43 9.65 13.49
CA GLU A 74 -23.10 10.60 12.61
C GLU A 74 -22.74 10.44 11.13
N ARG A 75 -21.70 9.66 10.82
CA ARG A 75 -21.24 9.39 9.44
C ARG A 75 -21.65 8.01 8.96
N SER A 76 -21.42 6.99 9.79
CA SER A 76 -21.51 5.58 9.40
C SER A 76 -22.50 4.75 10.23
N GLY A 77 -22.96 5.29 11.37
CA GLY A 77 -23.71 4.54 12.37
C GLY A 77 -22.85 3.63 13.27
N PHE A 78 -21.55 3.51 13.01
CA PHE A 78 -20.58 2.82 13.87
C PHE A 78 -19.74 3.83 14.66
N ASP A 79 -19.21 3.43 15.82
CA ASP A 79 -18.38 4.27 16.67
C ASP A 79 -17.16 3.52 17.20
N GLY A 80 -16.05 4.25 17.36
CA GLY A 80 -14.82 3.76 17.97
C GLY A 80 -13.64 3.55 17.00
N PRO A 81 -12.41 3.57 17.51
CA PRO A 81 -11.21 3.22 16.75
C PRO A 81 -11.05 1.70 16.63
N TRP A 82 -10.33 1.22 15.63
CA TRP A 82 -9.97 -0.21 15.52
C TRP A 82 -8.75 -0.58 16.36
N THR A 83 -7.88 0.40 16.63
CA THR A 83 -6.62 0.22 17.34
C THR A 83 -6.52 1.17 18.52
N LYS A 84 -5.62 0.86 19.47
CA LYS A 84 -5.37 1.70 20.65
C LYS A 84 -4.60 2.99 20.29
N GLU A 85 -3.84 2.97 19.20
CA GLU A 85 -3.04 4.10 18.70
C GLU A 85 -3.53 4.52 17.29
N PRO A 86 -4.70 5.17 17.15
CA PRO A 86 -5.35 5.38 15.85
C PRO A 86 -4.64 6.38 14.91
N LEU A 87 -3.47 6.88 15.28
CA LEU A 87 -2.64 7.77 14.44
C LEU A 87 -1.29 7.14 14.08
N LYS A 88 -1.11 5.85 14.39
CA LYS A 88 0.10 5.09 14.09
C LYS A 88 -0.24 4.01 13.07
N PHE A 89 0.44 4.02 11.94
CA PHE A 89 0.26 3.00 10.92
C PHE A 89 1.15 1.81 11.25
N ASP A 90 0.56 0.76 11.78
CA ASP A 90 1.23 -0.50 12.13
C ASP A 90 0.27 -1.68 11.88
N ASN A 91 0.71 -2.91 12.19
CA ASN A 91 -0.12 -4.11 12.00
C ASN A 91 -1.16 -4.36 13.12
N SER A 92 -1.39 -3.42 14.05
CA SER A 92 -2.27 -3.60 15.20
C SER A 92 -3.71 -3.94 14.82
N TYR A 93 -4.20 -3.48 13.67
CA TYR A 93 -5.51 -3.86 13.16
C TYR A 93 -5.69 -5.40 13.11
N PHE A 94 -4.73 -6.12 12.54
CA PHE A 94 -4.82 -7.59 12.42
C PHE A 94 -4.61 -8.28 13.77
N VAL A 95 -3.74 -7.73 14.61
CA VAL A 95 -3.50 -8.23 15.97
C VAL A 95 -4.76 -8.13 16.82
N GLU A 96 -5.45 -6.98 16.79
CA GLU A 96 -6.69 -6.77 17.53
C GLU A 96 -7.87 -7.54 16.90
N LEU A 97 -7.86 -7.77 15.58
CA LEU A 97 -8.86 -8.60 14.90
C LEU A 97 -8.80 -10.06 15.39
N LEU A 98 -7.61 -10.65 15.47
CA LEU A 98 -7.43 -12.04 15.94
C LEU A 98 -7.73 -12.24 17.43
N LYS A 99 -7.70 -11.20 18.25
CA LYS A 99 -8.06 -11.26 19.69
C LYS A 99 -9.57 -11.42 19.93
N GLY A 100 -10.41 -11.19 18.92
CA GLY A 100 -11.85 -11.09 19.11
C GLY A 100 -12.25 -9.79 19.81
N GLU A 101 -13.44 -9.72 20.39
CA GLU A 101 -13.96 -8.48 20.99
C GLU A 101 -13.04 -7.90 22.06
N THR A 102 -12.73 -6.61 21.95
CA THR A 102 -11.87 -5.87 22.89
C THR A 102 -12.58 -4.58 23.27
N GLU A 103 -12.74 -4.34 24.57
CA GLU A 103 -13.48 -3.18 25.07
C GLU A 103 -12.91 -1.86 24.52
N GLY A 104 -13.80 -1.02 23.99
CA GLY A 104 -13.46 0.27 23.42
C GLY A 104 -12.90 0.23 21.99
N LEU A 105 -12.70 -0.95 21.39
CA LEU A 105 -12.26 -1.10 20.01
C LEU A 105 -13.40 -1.59 19.11
N LEU A 106 -13.45 -1.04 17.91
CA LEU A 106 -14.44 -1.37 16.88
C LEU A 106 -13.98 -2.56 16.04
N LYS A 107 -14.95 -3.42 15.70
CA LYS A 107 -14.87 -4.41 14.63
C LYS A 107 -16.14 -4.35 13.81
N LEU A 108 -16.04 -4.02 12.52
CA LEU A 108 -17.19 -4.06 11.61
C LEU A 108 -17.50 -5.51 11.22
N PRO A 109 -18.75 -5.80 10.80
CA PRO A 109 -19.08 -7.06 10.15
C PRO A 109 -18.14 -7.43 9.00
N THR A 110 -17.72 -6.45 8.17
CA THR A 110 -16.73 -6.67 7.12
C THR A 110 -15.32 -7.00 7.63
N ASP A 111 -14.92 -6.51 8.81
CA ASP A 111 -13.62 -6.86 9.41
C ASP A 111 -13.65 -8.31 9.91
N ASN A 112 -14.72 -8.70 10.61
CA ASN A 112 -14.92 -10.07 11.09
C ASN A 112 -15.02 -11.07 9.93
N ALA A 113 -15.61 -10.67 8.80
CA ALA A 113 -15.67 -11.49 7.60
C ALA A 113 -14.30 -11.89 7.03
N LEU A 114 -13.21 -11.16 7.36
CA LEU A 114 -11.85 -11.55 6.98
C LEU A 114 -11.36 -12.80 7.74
N LEU A 115 -11.90 -13.05 8.94
CA LEU A 115 -11.59 -14.24 9.74
C LEU A 115 -12.45 -15.46 9.34
N ASP A 116 -13.66 -15.20 8.88
CA ASP A 116 -14.64 -16.23 8.50
C ASP A 116 -14.34 -16.83 7.13
N ASP A 117 -13.74 -16.05 6.22
CA ASP A 117 -13.42 -16.51 4.86
C ASP A 117 -12.06 -17.24 4.83
N PRO A 118 -12.02 -18.52 4.40
CA PRO A 118 -10.80 -19.31 4.39
C PRO A 118 -9.74 -18.80 3.41
N ALA A 119 -10.12 -18.00 2.40
CA ALA A 119 -9.16 -17.39 1.48
C ALA A 119 -8.53 -16.11 2.06
N PHE A 120 -9.24 -15.41 2.96
CA PHE A 120 -8.75 -14.18 3.60
C PHE A 120 -7.93 -14.46 4.85
N ARG A 121 -8.39 -15.39 5.69
CA ARG A 121 -7.81 -15.65 7.01
C ARG A 121 -6.29 -15.89 7.01
N PRO A 122 -5.68 -16.63 6.05
CA PRO A 122 -4.23 -16.81 6.03
C PRO A 122 -3.45 -15.50 5.92
N PHE A 123 -3.99 -14.49 5.23
CA PHE A 123 -3.37 -13.18 5.12
C PHE A 123 -3.53 -12.36 6.41
N VAL A 124 -4.68 -12.46 7.08
CA VAL A 124 -4.87 -11.84 8.41
C VAL A 124 -3.85 -12.40 9.41
N GLU A 125 -3.69 -13.73 9.44
CA GLU A 125 -2.72 -14.40 10.32
C GLU A 125 -1.27 -14.08 9.96
N LEU A 126 -0.96 -13.92 8.67
CA LEU A 126 0.35 -13.47 8.20
C LEU A 126 0.65 -12.06 8.70
N TYR A 127 -0.23 -11.10 8.40
CA TYR A 127 0.01 -9.69 8.70
C TYR A 127 0.03 -9.39 10.19
N ALA A 128 -0.72 -10.13 11.01
CA ALA A 128 -0.64 -10.03 12.46
C ALA A 128 0.71 -10.49 13.03
N LYS A 129 1.42 -11.41 12.34
CA LYS A 129 2.72 -11.95 12.77
C LYS A 129 3.91 -11.21 12.15
N ASP A 130 3.72 -10.63 10.98
CA ASP A 130 4.77 -10.04 10.15
C ASP A 130 4.32 -8.69 9.60
N GLU A 131 4.74 -7.62 10.28
CA GLU A 131 4.45 -6.24 9.89
C GLU A 131 5.14 -5.85 8.58
N ASP A 132 6.35 -6.36 8.31
CA ASP A 132 7.07 -6.06 7.07
C ASP A 132 6.33 -6.65 5.86
N ALA A 133 5.79 -7.88 6.00
CA ALA A 133 4.93 -8.48 5.00
C ALA A 133 3.65 -7.67 4.78
N PHE A 134 3.03 -7.19 5.85
CA PHE A 134 1.87 -6.29 5.76
C PHE A 134 2.23 -4.99 5.02
N PHE A 135 3.30 -4.32 5.40
CA PHE A 135 3.72 -3.05 4.82
C PHE A 135 4.03 -3.18 3.34
N LYS A 136 4.75 -4.24 2.96
CA LYS A 136 5.05 -4.54 1.57
C LYS A 136 3.78 -4.74 0.73
N ASP A 137 2.85 -5.56 1.20
CA ASP A 137 1.63 -5.87 0.46
C ASP A 137 0.62 -4.72 0.49
N TYR A 138 0.56 -3.95 1.58
CA TYR A 138 -0.23 -2.72 1.67
C TYR A 138 0.26 -1.68 0.67
N ALA A 139 1.58 -1.45 0.57
CA ALA A 139 2.12 -0.47 -0.36
C ALA A 139 1.80 -0.83 -1.82
N ALA A 140 1.95 -2.11 -2.18
CA ALA A 140 1.59 -2.61 -3.51
C ALA A 140 0.09 -2.45 -3.79
N ALA A 141 -0.77 -2.85 -2.85
CA ALA A 141 -2.22 -2.77 -3.00
C ALA A 141 -2.72 -1.32 -3.05
N HIS A 142 -2.22 -0.43 -2.19
CA HIS A 142 -2.56 0.99 -2.16
C HIS A 142 -2.13 1.67 -3.47
N LYS A 143 -0.92 1.40 -3.96
CA LYS A 143 -0.48 1.90 -5.27
C LYS A 143 -1.46 1.49 -6.36
N ARG A 144 -1.79 0.20 -6.45
CA ARG A 144 -2.71 -0.32 -7.45
C ARG A 144 -4.11 0.28 -7.34
N LEU A 145 -4.64 0.41 -6.12
CA LEU A 145 -5.91 1.08 -5.83
C LEU A 145 -5.88 2.55 -6.31
N SER A 146 -4.80 3.27 -6.00
CA SER A 146 -4.64 4.67 -6.40
C SER A 146 -4.59 4.85 -7.92
N GLU A 147 -4.09 3.85 -8.65
CA GLU A 147 -3.86 3.87 -10.11
C GLU A 147 -5.01 3.20 -10.90
N LEU A 148 -6.12 2.82 -10.27
CA LEU A 148 -7.27 2.26 -10.99
C LEU A 148 -7.78 3.22 -12.07
N GLY A 149 -7.89 2.71 -13.30
CA GLY A 149 -8.31 3.48 -14.47
C GLY A 149 -7.28 4.48 -14.98
N PHE A 150 -6.05 4.46 -14.46
CA PHE A 150 -4.94 5.31 -14.89
C PHE A 150 -3.85 4.49 -15.58
N THR A 151 -3.48 4.89 -16.80
CA THR A 151 -2.35 4.32 -17.54
C THR A 151 -1.26 5.39 -17.67
N PRO A 152 -0.10 5.23 -17.01
CA PRO A 152 1.02 6.14 -17.18
C PRO A 152 1.52 6.22 -18.63
N ALA A 153 2.00 7.37 -19.07
CA ALA A 153 2.55 7.53 -20.41
C ALA A 153 3.77 6.61 -20.69
N SER A 154 4.53 6.25 -19.64
CA SER A 154 5.70 5.36 -19.75
C SER A 154 5.35 3.86 -19.84
N SER A 155 4.14 3.45 -19.48
CA SER A 155 3.70 2.05 -19.63
C SER A 155 3.14 1.75 -21.03
N ALA A 156 2.78 2.78 -21.80
CA ALA A 156 2.39 2.65 -23.20
C ALA A 156 3.55 2.23 -24.12
N SER A 157 4.80 2.40 -23.69
CA SER A 157 6.01 2.11 -24.49
C SER A 157 6.56 0.69 -24.34
N LYS A 158 5.96 -0.18 -23.51
CA LYS A 158 6.45 -1.57 -23.28
C LYS A 158 5.68 -2.65 -24.05
N ALA A 159 4.73 -2.29 -24.90
CA ALA A 159 4.11 -3.23 -25.83
C ALA A 159 4.88 -3.23 -27.16
N THR A 160 5.79 -4.19 -27.31
CA THR A 160 6.57 -4.64 -28.50
C THR A 160 8.09 -4.53 -28.37
N ALA A 161 8.68 -5.47 -27.64
CA ALA A 161 10.01 -5.98 -27.97
C ALA A 161 9.92 -7.51 -27.90
N LYS A 162 9.75 -8.14 -29.06
CA LYS A 162 9.98 -9.58 -29.21
C LYS A 162 11.47 -9.83 -29.05
N ASP A 163 11.73 -10.94 -28.37
CA ASP A 163 13.00 -11.59 -28.10
C ASP A 163 14.00 -11.52 -29.27
N GLY A 164 15.25 -11.15 -28.97
CA GLY A 164 16.31 -11.08 -29.97
C GLY A 164 17.58 -10.40 -29.45
N THR A 165 18.61 -11.22 -29.23
CA THR A 165 20.04 -10.91 -29.07
C THR A 165 20.56 -10.38 -27.71
N VAL A 166 21.39 -11.26 -27.14
CA VAL A 166 22.39 -11.09 -26.09
C VAL A 166 23.54 -10.15 -26.55
N LEU A 167 24.20 -9.52 -25.56
CA LEU A 167 25.47 -8.74 -25.54
C LEU A 167 25.41 -7.23 -25.80
N ALA A 168 25.62 -6.43 -24.75
CA ALA A 168 26.87 -5.67 -24.53
C ALA A 168 26.79 -4.81 -23.26
N GLN A 169 27.95 -4.58 -22.65
CA GLN A 169 28.21 -3.99 -21.34
C GLN A 169 27.95 -2.48 -21.29
N SER A 170 27.80 -1.94 -20.08
CA SER A 170 28.55 -0.73 -19.69
C SER A 170 28.60 -0.54 -18.17
N ALA A 171 29.75 -0.91 -17.61
CA ALA A 171 30.23 -0.46 -16.31
C ALA A 171 30.55 1.04 -16.40
N VAL A 172 29.70 1.90 -15.83
CA VAL A 172 29.96 3.35 -15.74
C VAL A 172 30.11 3.83 -14.28
N GLY A 173 29.77 3.00 -13.30
CA GLY A 173 29.76 3.42 -11.88
C GLY A 173 31.10 3.40 -11.13
N VAL A 174 32.13 2.68 -11.61
CA VAL A 174 33.35 2.42 -10.80
C VAL A 174 34.52 3.34 -11.16
N VAL A 175 34.55 3.94 -12.35
CA VAL A 175 35.71 4.73 -12.81
C VAL A 175 35.77 6.12 -12.16
N VAL A 176 34.63 6.72 -11.83
CA VAL A 176 34.58 8.09 -11.26
C VAL A 176 35.12 8.11 -9.83
N ALA A 177 34.83 7.10 -9.01
CA ALA A 177 35.30 7.05 -7.62
C ALA A 177 36.83 6.87 -7.51
N ALA A 178 37.42 6.02 -8.36
CA ALA A 178 38.87 5.79 -8.35
C ALA A 178 39.66 7.04 -8.76
N ALA A 179 39.18 7.80 -9.75
CA ALA A 179 39.83 9.03 -10.18
C ALA A 179 39.85 10.11 -9.09
N VAL A 180 38.74 10.27 -8.33
CA VAL A 180 38.65 11.24 -7.23
C VAL A 180 39.59 10.88 -6.07
N VAL A 181 39.71 9.60 -5.74
CA VAL A 181 40.63 9.12 -4.68
C VAL A 181 42.08 9.31 -5.08
N ILE A 182 42.44 8.99 -6.33
CA ILE A 182 43.80 9.17 -6.85
C ILE A 182 44.17 10.67 -6.90
N LEU A 183 43.29 11.53 -7.39
CA LEU A 183 43.52 12.97 -7.43
C LEU A 183 43.66 13.58 -6.03
N SER A 184 42.83 13.13 -5.07
CA SER A 184 42.93 13.59 -3.67
C SER A 184 44.23 13.14 -3.02
N TYR A 185 44.67 11.90 -3.29
CA TYR A 185 45.94 11.39 -2.79
C TYR A 185 47.14 12.17 -3.37
N LEU A 186 47.16 12.40 -4.69
CA LEU A 186 48.24 13.15 -5.34
C LEU A 186 48.29 14.61 -4.88
N TYR A 187 47.13 15.24 -4.64
CA TYR A 187 47.06 16.59 -4.09
C TYR A 187 47.69 16.66 -2.69
N GLU A 188 47.36 15.72 -1.81
CA GLU A 188 47.90 15.72 -0.44
C GLU A 188 49.39 15.35 -0.36
N VAL A 189 49.88 14.49 -1.25
CA VAL A 189 51.32 14.22 -1.35
C VAL A 189 52.08 15.48 -1.79
N ARG A 190 51.53 16.24 -2.76
CA ARG A 190 52.18 17.45 -3.28
C ARG A 190 52.16 18.63 -2.31
N LYS A 191 51.17 18.69 -1.41
CA LYS A 191 51.08 19.69 -0.34
C LYS A 191 52.08 19.44 0.81
N ARG A 192 52.56 18.20 0.95
CA ARG A 192 53.50 17.78 2.00
C ARG A 192 54.98 17.74 1.56
N ALA A 193 55.26 18.07 0.30
CA ALA A 193 56.60 18.13 -0.29
C ALA A 193 57.16 19.56 -0.32
#